data_AF-A0A534VX59-F1
#
_entry.id   AF-A0A534VX59-F1
#
_cell.length_a   1.000
_cell.length_b   1.000
_cell.length_c   1.000
_cell.angle_alpha   90.00
_cell.angle_beta   90.00
_cell.angle_gamma   90.00
#
_symmetry.space_group_name_H-M   'P 1'
#
loop_
_entity.id
_entity.type
_entity.pdbx_description
1 polymer ?
#
loop_
_entity_poly.entity_id
_entity_poly.type
_entity_poly.pdbx_seq_one_letter_code
_entity_poly.pdbx_strand_id
1 'polypeptide(L)'
;MHDNMNLIFFFDQRELEGKTIQSADVDCHTLPYCAPHVGTGELTGVSESSPDLPRGPWVNYDPNGDGFPNLEPITRSDGTFYVANIRPLATTAEIAPGDAFDVLFTTPTEVVRLPRSLPPYFVTSPAVITYDVGAGPQAMSYPVASDGPGTNSHPIVMTSEQIGLTIYRPQRTAIAGAEPGDWTDMGHLHWGIPLNVNNHEVACAGYYSGFSSTLTAVSGGGPDFALQLFPLQDTADDGPPDGSRSLSFTLDLGGCLRAAGVDPAGLTLVLNVTATGESRPGGVDRTAQFLHVTMP
;
A
#
# COMPACT_ATOMS: atom_id res chain seq x y z
N MET A 1 4.10 -3.74 16.62
CA MET A 1 3.35 -3.70 15.36
C MET A 1 3.67 -2.33 14.76
N HIS A 2 4.70 -2.21 13.92
CA HIS A 2 5.05 -1.02 13.10
C HIS A 2 6.29 -1.25 12.21
N ASP A 3 6.97 -2.40 12.28
CA ASP A 3 8.22 -2.66 11.55
C ASP A 3 8.14 -2.57 10.00
N ASN A 4 6.93 -2.47 9.42
CA ASN A 4 6.71 -2.45 7.97
C ASN A 4 5.98 -1.21 7.42
N MET A 5 5.67 -0.20 8.26
CA MET A 5 5.10 1.05 7.75
C MET A 5 6.18 1.83 6.99
N ASN A 6 5.85 2.25 5.77
CA ASN A 6 6.69 3.12 4.98
C ASN A 6 5.84 4.29 4.47
N LEU A 7 6.39 5.49 4.50
CA LEU A 7 5.82 6.68 3.89
C LEU A 7 6.61 7.01 2.64
N ILE A 8 5.91 7.11 1.51
CA ILE A 8 6.52 7.48 0.24
C ILE A 8 6.08 8.89 -0.10
N PHE A 9 7.03 9.82 -0.04
CA PHE A 9 6.93 11.15 -0.61
C PHE A 9 7.27 11.00 -2.09
N PHE A 10 6.33 11.32 -2.98
CA PHE A 10 6.52 11.26 -4.42
C PHE A 10 5.93 12.50 -5.06
N PHE A 11 6.76 13.27 -5.73
CA PHE A 11 6.33 14.49 -6.42
C PHE A 11 6.88 14.56 -7.83
N ASP A 12 6.09 15.15 -8.71
CA ASP A 12 6.40 15.23 -10.13
C ASP A 12 6.93 16.62 -10.49
N GLN A 13 7.96 16.71 -11.32
CA GLN A 13 8.43 18.00 -11.85
C GLN A 13 7.32 18.85 -12.52
N ARG A 14 6.27 18.19 -13.03
CA ARG A 14 5.10 18.84 -13.66
C ARG A 14 4.29 19.68 -12.67
N GLU A 15 4.46 19.49 -11.36
CA GLU A 15 3.81 20.31 -10.34
C GLU A 15 4.20 21.80 -10.42
N LEU A 16 5.33 22.13 -11.05
CA LEU A 16 5.79 23.51 -11.23
C LEU A 16 5.77 24.00 -12.69
N GLU A 17 4.89 23.44 -13.54
CA GLU A 17 4.58 23.92 -14.90
C GLU A 17 5.78 24.47 -15.70
N GLY A 18 6.73 23.60 -16.06
CA GLY A 18 7.85 23.95 -16.95
C GLY A 18 9.02 24.67 -16.28
N LYS A 19 9.01 24.88 -14.97
CA LYS A 19 10.18 25.33 -14.21
C LYS A 19 11.23 24.24 -14.11
N THR A 20 12.50 24.63 -14.21
CA THR A 20 13.63 23.76 -13.86
C THR A 20 13.75 23.71 -12.34
N ILE A 21 13.66 22.52 -11.77
CA ILE A 21 13.82 22.26 -10.34
C ILE A 21 15.27 21.82 -10.10
N GLN A 22 15.91 22.41 -9.10
CA GLN A 22 17.29 22.14 -8.68
C GLN A 22 17.33 21.18 -7.47
N SER A 23 16.40 21.36 -6.53
CA SER A 23 16.19 20.46 -5.40
C SER A 23 14.71 20.43 -5.03
N ALA A 24 14.32 19.34 -4.35
CA ALA A 24 13.03 19.25 -3.69
C ALA A 24 13.24 18.73 -2.28
N ASP A 25 12.64 19.41 -1.31
CA ASP A 25 12.95 19.30 0.11
C ASP A 25 11.63 19.26 0.91
N VAL A 26 11.63 18.68 2.10
CA VAL A 26 10.42 18.57 2.92
C VAL A 26 10.58 19.31 4.24
N ASP A 27 9.78 20.36 4.44
CA ASP A 27 9.65 21.04 5.72
C ASP A 27 8.48 20.45 6.50
N CYS A 28 8.82 19.52 7.39
CA CYS A 28 7.88 18.87 8.28
C CYS A 28 7.53 19.68 9.53
N HIS A 29 8.01 20.91 9.65
CA HIS A 29 7.81 21.75 10.82
C HIS A 29 8.21 21.02 12.11
N THR A 30 7.24 20.63 12.92
CA THR A 30 7.42 19.95 14.21
C THR A 30 7.02 18.47 14.18
N LEU A 31 6.72 17.90 13.02
CA LEU A 31 6.32 16.50 12.91
C LEU A 31 7.48 15.57 13.31
N PRO A 32 7.31 14.67 14.29
CA PRO A 32 8.42 13.96 14.93
C PRO A 32 9.16 12.99 14.02
N TYR A 33 8.56 12.57 12.91
CA TYR A 33 9.15 11.62 11.96
C TYR A 33 10.02 12.29 10.87
N CYS A 34 9.96 13.61 10.71
CA CYS A 34 10.75 14.29 9.67
C CYS A 34 11.09 15.76 9.98
N ALA A 35 10.82 16.24 11.19
CA ALA A 35 11.23 17.58 11.63
C ALA A 35 12.74 17.80 11.38
N PRO A 36 13.14 18.94 10.80
CA PRO A 36 14.53 19.25 10.52
C PRO A 36 15.47 18.95 11.70
N HIS A 37 16.58 18.27 11.42
CA HIS A 37 17.64 17.88 12.36
C HIS A 37 17.29 16.87 13.46
N VAL A 38 16.02 16.67 13.80
CA VAL A 38 15.60 15.83 14.95
C VAL A 38 14.62 14.72 14.58
N GLY A 39 14.13 14.71 13.35
CA GLY A 39 13.20 13.73 12.82
C GLY A 39 13.73 12.30 12.94
N THR A 40 12.84 11.39 13.33
CA THR A 40 13.15 9.98 13.58
C THR A 40 13.15 9.10 12.32
N GLY A 41 12.60 9.59 11.21
CA GLY A 41 12.43 8.80 10.00
C GLY A 41 13.74 8.33 9.37
N GLU A 42 13.78 7.08 8.94
CA GLU A 42 14.91 6.48 8.21
C GLU A 42 14.64 6.38 6.72
N LEU A 43 15.54 6.91 5.91
CA LEU A 43 15.52 6.82 4.45
C LEU A 43 15.92 5.43 3.97
N THR A 44 15.00 4.76 3.26
CA THR A 44 15.19 3.41 2.73
C THR A 44 15.21 3.34 1.20
N GLY A 45 14.76 4.40 0.52
CA GLY A 45 14.69 4.49 -0.95
C GLY A 45 13.66 3.56 -1.61
N VAL A 46 13.53 3.67 -2.92
CA VAL A 46 12.66 2.85 -3.78
C VAL A 46 13.51 1.96 -4.68
N SER A 47 12.88 1.07 -5.47
CA SER A 47 13.57 0.17 -6.40
C SER A 47 14.45 0.90 -7.42
N GLU A 48 14.07 2.13 -7.77
CA GLU A 48 14.73 2.98 -8.76
C GLU A 48 15.68 4.00 -8.13
N SER A 49 15.86 3.95 -6.80
CA SER A 49 16.83 4.79 -6.11
C SER A 49 18.25 4.48 -6.55
N SER A 50 19.09 5.51 -6.55
CA SER A 50 20.53 5.41 -6.74
C SER A 50 21.14 4.42 -5.74
N PRO A 51 22.12 3.59 -6.16
CA PRO A 51 22.92 2.77 -5.24
C PRO A 51 23.66 3.61 -4.18
N ASP A 52 23.94 4.87 -4.50
CA ASP A 52 24.68 5.80 -3.65
C ASP A 52 23.76 6.64 -2.72
N LEU A 53 22.43 6.44 -2.78
CA LEU A 53 21.51 7.13 -1.87
C LEU A 53 21.84 6.72 -0.42
N PRO A 54 22.16 7.67 0.48
CA PRO A 54 22.47 7.33 1.86
C PRO A 54 21.29 6.62 2.52
N ARG A 55 21.61 5.67 3.40
CA ARG A 55 20.66 4.97 4.26
C ARG A 55 20.84 5.47 5.69
N GLY A 56 19.74 5.53 6.45
CA GLY A 56 19.74 6.00 7.84
C GLY A 56 18.85 7.24 8.02
N PRO A 57 19.07 8.07 9.05
CA PRO A 57 18.17 9.18 9.36
C PRO A 57 17.98 10.11 8.17
N TRP A 58 16.72 10.29 7.74
CA TRP A 58 16.38 11.08 6.54
C TRP A 58 16.80 12.53 6.67
N VAL A 59 16.74 13.08 7.89
CA VAL A 59 17.20 14.44 8.22
C VAL A 59 18.69 14.69 7.96
N ASN A 60 19.48 13.64 7.72
CA ASN A 60 20.89 13.77 7.33
C ASN A 60 21.10 13.76 5.82
N TYR A 61 20.08 13.43 5.03
CA TYR A 61 20.13 13.53 3.58
C TYR A 61 19.82 14.97 3.16
N ASP A 62 20.86 15.81 3.25
CA ASP A 62 20.83 17.24 2.94
C ASP A 62 21.98 17.63 1.98
N PRO A 63 21.95 17.18 0.70
CA PRO A 63 22.99 17.48 -0.27
C PRO A 63 23.09 18.96 -0.70
N ASN A 64 22.03 19.77 -0.52
CA ASN A 64 22.04 21.20 -0.86
C ASN A 64 22.37 22.10 0.35
N GLY A 65 22.39 21.55 1.57
CA GLY A 65 22.80 22.23 2.80
C GLY A 65 21.79 23.27 3.29
N ASP A 66 20.51 23.10 2.97
CA ASP A 66 19.45 24.06 3.32
C ASP A 66 18.79 23.77 4.68
N GLY A 67 19.17 22.66 5.32
CA GLY A 67 18.69 22.24 6.63
C GLY A 67 17.41 21.41 6.60
N PHE A 68 16.81 21.17 5.43
CA PHE A 68 15.63 20.34 5.27
C PHE A 68 16.00 18.96 4.68
N PRO A 69 15.28 17.89 5.04
CA PRO A 69 15.48 16.59 4.40
C PRO A 69 15.10 16.63 2.91
N ASN A 70 16.01 16.20 2.04
CA ASN A 70 15.79 16.21 0.59
C ASN A 70 15.02 14.99 0.08
N LEU A 71 14.45 15.17 -1.10
CA LEU A 71 13.89 14.12 -1.95
C LEU A 71 14.91 13.77 -3.04
N GLU A 72 15.09 12.47 -3.28
CA GLU A 72 15.96 11.98 -4.34
C GLU A 72 15.36 12.28 -5.72
N PRO A 73 16.10 12.94 -6.63
CA PRO A 73 15.68 13.08 -8.02
C PRO A 73 15.87 11.76 -8.78
N ILE A 74 14.79 11.22 -9.34
CA ILE A 74 14.78 10.03 -10.20
C ILE A 74 14.30 10.46 -11.59
N THR A 75 15.19 10.43 -12.58
CA THR A 75 14.86 10.76 -13.97
C THR A 75 14.61 9.49 -14.78
N ARG A 76 13.45 9.45 -15.44
CA ARG A 76 13.01 8.39 -16.36
C ARG A 76 12.61 9.01 -17.70
N SER A 77 12.22 8.17 -18.66
CA SER A 77 11.78 8.63 -19.99
C SER A 77 10.54 9.52 -19.97
N ASP A 78 9.71 9.42 -18.94
CA ASP A 78 8.45 10.13 -18.74
C ASP A 78 8.58 11.38 -17.84
N GLY A 79 9.73 11.61 -17.23
CA GLY A 79 10.01 12.81 -16.45
C GLY A 79 11.02 12.63 -15.33
N THR A 80 11.24 13.70 -14.56
CA THR A 80 11.97 13.66 -13.29
C THR A 80 10.97 13.70 -12.15
N PHE A 81 11.16 12.80 -11.19
CA PHE A 81 10.37 12.67 -9.98
C PHE A 81 11.26 12.92 -8.77
N TYR A 82 10.68 13.42 -7.69
CA TYR A 82 11.35 13.69 -6.43
C TYR A 82 10.77 12.78 -5.37
N VAL A 83 11.59 11.85 -4.86
CA VAL A 83 11.11 10.72 -4.07
C VAL A 83 11.88 10.57 -2.77
N ALA A 84 11.17 10.30 -1.68
CA ALA A 84 11.75 9.71 -0.48
C ALA A 84 10.84 8.60 0.03
N ASN A 85 11.41 7.43 0.29
CA ASN A 85 10.73 6.37 1.01
C ASN A 85 11.34 6.29 2.40
N ILE A 86 10.52 6.51 3.42
CA ILE A 86 10.98 6.52 4.81
C ILE A 86 10.22 5.50 5.66
N ARG A 87 10.94 4.91 6.61
CA ARG A 87 10.33 4.32 7.80
C ARG A 87 10.18 5.45 8.82
N PRO A 88 8.96 5.86 9.19
CA PRO A 88 8.79 7.04 10.04
C PRO A 88 9.34 6.85 11.45
N LEU A 89 9.49 5.60 11.93
CA LEU A 89 9.90 5.26 13.30
C LEU A 89 9.12 6.03 14.39
N ALA A 90 7.85 6.30 14.10
CA ALA A 90 6.91 7.00 14.96
C ALA A 90 5.76 6.07 15.38
N THR A 91 5.18 6.33 16.55
CA THR A 91 3.98 5.66 17.04
C THR A 91 2.71 6.24 16.40
N THR A 92 1.57 5.53 16.49
CA THR A 92 0.27 6.05 16.03
C THR A 92 -0.20 7.34 16.71
N ALA A 93 0.42 7.74 17.83
CA ALA A 93 0.15 9.02 18.49
C ALA A 93 1.01 10.17 17.93
N GLU A 94 2.06 9.85 17.19
CA GLU A 94 3.07 10.78 16.67
C GLU A 94 2.94 11.03 15.17
N ILE A 95 2.17 10.19 14.48
CA ILE A 95 1.81 10.36 13.08
C ILE A 95 0.30 10.25 12.91
N ALA A 96 -0.32 11.23 12.27
CA ALA A 96 -1.77 11.29 12.09
C ALA A 96 -2.14 11.68 10.66
N PRO A 97 -3.24 11.15 10.12
CA PRO A 97 -3.85 11.71 8.92
C PRO A 97 -4.10 13.21 9.09
N GLY A 98 -3.76 13.98 8.06
CA GLY A 98 -3.87 15.43 8.09
C GLY A 98 -2.62 16.15 8.61
N ASP A 99 -1.59 15.44 9.08
CA ASP A 99 -0.29 16.02 9.44
C ASP A 99 0.22 16.90 8.28
N ALA A 100 0.36 18.19 8.54
CA ALA A 100 0.68 19.18 7.53
C ALA A 100 2.18 19.38 7.42
N PHE A 101 2.66 19.37 6.18
CA PHE A 101 4.05 19.62 5.83
C PHE A 101 4.12 20.42 4.55
N ASP A 102 5.25 21.06 4.30
CA ASP A 102 5.50 21.79 3.07
C ASP A 102 6.52 21.05 2.21
N VAL A 103 6.26 21.00 0.90
CA VAL A 103 7.28 20.62 -0.08
C VAL A 103 7.89 21.90 -0.62
N LEU A 104 9.21 21.98 -0.53
CA LEU A 104 10.00 23.10 -1.03
C LEU A 104 10.64 22.68 -2.34
N PHE A 105 10.34 23.39 -3.40
CA PHE A 105 11.01 23.19 -4.69
C PHE A 105 11.92 24.39 -4.95
N THR A 106 13.22 24.16 -4.92
CA THR A 106 14.20 25.18 -5.28
C THR A 106 14.36 25.24 -6.78
N THR A 107 14.21 26.42 -7.36
CA THR A 107 14.45 26.73 -8.77
C THR A 107 15.60 27.73 -8.89
N PRO A 108 16.15 27.99 -10.10
CA PRO A 108 17.22 28.98 -10.26
C PRO A 108 16.88 30.41 -9.78
N THR A 109 15.59 30.74 -9.64
CA THR A 109 15.12 32.10 -9.34
C THR A 109 14.41 32.22 -7.99
N GLU A 110 13.87 31.14 -7.45
CA GLU A 110 13.02 31.16 -6.25
C GLU A 110 12.89 29.78 -5.60
N VAL A 111 12.44 29.77 -4.35
CA VAL A 111 11.93 28.56 -3.67
C VAL A 111 10.41 28.62 -3.67
N VAL A 112 9.78 27.62 -4.29
CA VAL A 112 8.32 27.47 -4.30
C VAL A 112 7.91 26.54 -3.16
N ARG A 113 7.08 27.03 -2.25
CA ARG A 113 6.55 26.27 -1.10
C ARG A 113 5.13 25.81 -1.40
N LEU A 114 4.90 24.49 -1.37
CA LEU A 114 3.61 23.89 -1.61
C LEU A 114 3.13 23.14 -0.36
N PRO A 115 2.05 23.60 0.30
CA PRO A 115 1.50 22.90 1.46
C PRO A 115 0.87 21.57 1.07
N ARG A 116 1.08 20.57 1.91
CA ARG A 116 0.58 19.20 1.78
C ARG A 116 0.10 18.71 3.14
N SER A 117 -0.68 17.63 3.11
CA SER A 117 -1.13 16.93 4.31
C SER A 117 -1.02 15.44 4.09
N LEU A 118 -0.62 14.70 5.13
CA LEU A 118 -0.57 13.25 5.09
C LEU A 118 -1.98 12.68 4.81
N PRO A 119 -2.17 11.80 3.80
CA PRO A 119 -3.42 11.08 3.62
C PRO A 119 -3.86 10.29 4.86
N PRO A 120 -5.15 9.90 4.94
CA PRO A 120 -5.56 8.74 5.71
C PRO A 120 -4.71 7.52 5.34
N TYR A 121 -4.13 6.87 6.35
CA TYR A 121 -3.33 5.66 6.17
C TYR A 121 -3.91 4.51 7.00
N PHE A 122 -3.54 3.28 6.63
CA PHE A 122 -3.99 2.08 7.32
C PHE A 122 -3.19 1.86 8.61
N VAL A 123 -3.89 1.65 9.72
CA VAL A 123 -3.28 1.26 11.00
C VAL A 123 -3.30 -0.26 11.19
N THR A 124 -4.21 -0.95 10.51
CA THR A 124 -4.23 -2.42 10.42
C THR A 124 -4.16 -2.89 8.98
N SER A 125 -3.78 -4.16 8.79
CA SER A 125 -3.86 -4.84 7.50
C SER A 125 -5.14 -5.64 7.38
N PRO A 126 -5.56 -6.02 6.15
CA PRO A 126 -6.63 -6.98 5.97
C PRO A 126 -6.32 -8.26 6.75
N ALA A 127 -7.36 -8.96 7.17
CA ALA A 127 -7.21 -10.24 7.87
C ALA A 127 -8.21 -11.25 7.33
N VAL A 128 -7.72 -12.36 6.77
CA VAL A 128 -8.52 -13.51 6.34
C VAL A 128 -9.20 -14.12 7.55
N ILE A 129 -10.53 -14.17 7.49
CA ILE A 129 -11.41 -14.80 8.47
C ILE A 129 -11.58 -16.27 8.12
N THR A 130 -11.90 -16.55 6.85
CA THR A 130 -12.03 -17.91 6.32
C THR A 130 -11.45 -18.01 4.93
N TYR A 131 -10.94 -19.19 4.59
CA TYR A 131 -10.55 -19.57 3.23
C TYR A 131 -11.24 -20.86 2.81
N ASP A 132 -11.55 -21.01 1.53
CA ASP A 132 -12.05 -22.26 0.93
C ASP A 132 -11.21 -22.59 -0.30
N VAL A 133 -10.56 -23.74 -0.28
CA VAL A 133 -9.67 -24.21 -1.36
C VAL A 133 -10.23 -25.43 -2.08
N GLY A 134 -11.56 -25.57 -2.10
CA GLY A 134 -12.29 -26.69 -2.72
C GLY A 134 -12.71 -27.80 -1.74
N ALA A 135 -12.39 -27.65 -0.45
CA ALA A 135 -12.71 -28.59 0.61
C ALA A 135 -13.77 -28.04 1.60
N GLY A 136 -14.36 -26.89 1.29
CA GLY A 136 -15.27 -26.15 2.15
C GLY A 136 -14.55 -25.12 3.03
N PRO A 137 -15.29 -24.15 3.61
CA PRO A 137 -14.70 -23.05 4.36
C PRO A 137 -13.94 -23.52 5.62
N GLN A 138 -12.71 -23.04 5.77
CA GLN A 138 -11.85 -23.22 6.93
C GLN A 138 -11.62 -21.86 7.61
N ALA A 139 -11.71 -21.82 8.94
CA ALA A 139 -11.45 -20.61 9.70
C ALA A 139 -9.95 -20.38 9.89
N MET A 140 -9.54 -19.11 9.87
CA MET A 140 -8.22 -18.67 10.26
C MET A 140 -8.28 -18.02 11.64
N SER A 141 -7.27 -18.25 12.47
CA SER A 141 -7.16 -17.69 13.81
C SER A 141 -5.83 -16.98 13.98
N TYR A 142 -5.85 -15.86 14.72
CA TYR A 142 -4.69 -15.01 14.93
C TYR A 142 -4.30 -14.97 16.41
N PRO A 143 -2.99 -14.85 16.72
CA PRO A 143 -1.87 -14.86 15.79
C PRO A 143 -1.68 -16.24 15.13
N VAL A 144 -1.31 -16.25 13.85
CA VAL A 144 -0.96 -17.49 13.14
C VAL A 144 0.41 -17.95 13.66
N ALA A 145 0.48 -19.15 14.21
CA ALA A 145 1.74 -19.75 14.64
C ALA A 145 2.70 -19.90 13.45
N SER A 146 4.01 -19.98 13.70
CA SER A 146 5.01 -20.10 12.62
C SER A 146 4.84 -21.34 11.74
N ASP A 147 4.19 -22.37 12.27
CA ASP A 147 3.81 -23.63 11.62
C ASP A 147 2.32 -23.70 11.25
N GLY A 148 1.60 -22.59 11.39
CA GLY A 148 0.19 -22.48 11.04
C GLY A 148 -0.06 -22.41 9.53
N PRO A 149 -1.32 -22.63 9.10
CA PRO A 149 -1.68 -22.63 7.70
C PRO A 149 -1.44 -21.26 7.06
N GLY A 150 -0.91 -21.27 5.84
CA GLY A 150 -0.72 -20.06 5.04
C GLY A 150 0.61 -19.35 5.32
N THR A 151 1.47 -19.94 6.15
CA THR A 151 2.85 -19.49 6.35
C THR A 151 3.77 -20.03 5.26
N ASN A 152 4.93 -19.42 5.07
CA ASN A 152 5.93 -19.91 4.11
C ASN A 152 6.37 -21.36 4.38
N SER A 153 6.39 -21.77 5.65
CA SER A 153 6.78 -23.13 6.03
C SER A 153 5.64 -24.14 5.91
N HIS A 154 4.39 -23.67 5.96
CA HIS A 154 3.17 -24.48 5.87
C HIS A 154 2.15 -23.81 4.94
N PRO A 155 2.40 -23.80 3.62
CA PRO A 155 1.46 -23.27 2.65
C PRO A 155 0.16 -24.08 2.67
N ILE A 156 -0.97 -23.41 2.39
CA ILE A 156 -2.27 -24.10 2.28
C ILE A 156 -2.28 -24.91 0.98
N VAL A 157 -2.40 -26.23 1.09
CA VAL A 157 -2.54 -27.12 -0.07
C VAL A 157 -3.95 -27.00 -0.64
N MET A 158 -4.04 -26.56 -1.88
CA MET A 158 -5.31 -26.37 -2.57
C MET A 158 -5.79 -27.68 -3.21
N THR A 159 -7.10 -27.88 -3.20
CA THR A 159 -7.77 -29.02 -3.87
C THR A 159 -8.57 -28.60 -5.11
N SER A 160 -8.70 -27.29 -5.30
CA SER A 160 -9.30 -26.60 -6.43
C SER A 160 -8.31 -25.56 -6.92
N GLU A 161 -8.41 -25.14 -8.17
CA GLU A 161 -7.65 -23.99 -8.67
C GLU A 161 -8.26 -22.63 -8.28
N GLN A 162 -9.38 -22.66 -7.54
CA GLN A 162 -10.05 -21.48 -7.01
C GLN A 162 -9.86 -21.39 -5.50
N ILE A 163 -9.75 -20.16 -5.00
CA ILE A 163 -9.75 -19.86 -3.57
C ILE A 163 -10.86 -18.87 -3.23
N GLY A 164 -11.76 -19.27 -2.35
CA GLY A 164 -12.73 -18.39 -1.69
C GLY A 164 -12.09 -17.76 -0.46
N LEU A 165 -12.24 -16.46 -0.27
CA LEU A 165 -11.75 -15.72 0.89
C LEU A 165 -12.89 -14.91 1.51
N THR A 166 -12.90 -14.84 2.83
CA THR A 166 -13.67 -13.85 3.61
C THR A 166 -12.70 -13.13 4.51
N ILE A 167 -12.73 -11.80 4.52
CA ILE A 167 -11.70 -10.94 5.11
C ILE A 167 -12.30 -9.79 5.92
N TYR A 168 -11.61 -9.37 6.98
CA TYR A 168 -11.83 -8.08 7.63
C TYR A 168 -11.25 -6.94 6.80
N ARG A 169 -11.96 -5.80 6.80
CA ARG A 169 -11.43 -4.53 6.28
C ARG A 169 -10.27 -4.06 7.15
N PRO A 170 -9.27 -3.35 6.59
CA PRO A 170 -8.32 -2.64 7.40
C PRO A 170 -9.00 -1.46 8.11
N GLN A 171 -8.35 -0.98 9.15
CA GLN A 171 -8.81 0.09 10.01
C GLN A 171 -7.86 1.27 9.98
N ARG A 172 -8.40 2.46 10.23
CA ARG A 172 -7.66 3.67 10.58
C ARG A 172 -8.05 4.14 11.97
N THR A 173 -7.24 5.03 12.54
CA THR A 173 -7.63 5.77 13.74
C THR A 173 -8.91 6.56 13.48
N ALA A 174 -9.82 6.56 14.46
CA ALA A 174 -11.01 7.39 14.42
C ALA A 174 -10.66 8.88 14.52
N ILE A 175 -11.41 9.73 13.84
CA ILE A 175 -11.24 11.19 13.89
C ILE A 175 -11.79 11.69 15.22
N ALA A 176 -10.89 12.13 16.11
CA ALA A 176 -11.24 12.60 17.45
C ALA A 176 -12.30 13.73 17.39
N GLY A 177 -13.42 13.53 18.08
CA GLY A 177 -14.53 14.49 18.14
C GLY A 177 -15.51 14.45 16.96
N ALA A 178 -15.20 13.72 15.89
CA ALA A 178 -16.11 13.50 14.75
C ALA A 178 -16.65 12.06 14.70
N GLU A 179 -15.85 11.08 15.12
CA GLU A 179 -16.18 9.66 15.06
C GLU A 179 -16.14 9.01 16.47
N PRO A 180 -16.96 7.98 16.73
CA PRO A 180 -16.95 7.27 18.00
C PRO A 180 -15.80 6.24 18.08
N GLY A 181 -15.26 6.05 19.29
CA GLY A 181 -14.25 5.03 19.56
C GLY A 181 -12.85 5.42 19.08
N ASP A 182 -11.95 4.43 19.02
CA ASP A 182 -10.53 4.62 18.68
C ASP A 182 -10.21 4.26 17.23
N TRP A 183 -11.07 3.44 16.60
CA TRP A 183 -10.82 2.85 15.28
C TRP A 183 -12.06 2.95 14.41
N THR A 184 -11.84 3.00 13.09
CA THR A 184 -12.88 3.01 12.05
C THR A 184 -12.51 1.97 10.99
N ASP A 185 -13.43 1.06 10.67
CA ASP A 185 -13.33 0.15 9.52
C ASP A 185 -13.41 0.99 8.23
N MET A 186 -12.42 0.86 7.37
CA MET A 186 -12.32 1.64 6.15
C MET A 186 -13.13 1.01 5.02
N GLY A 187 -14.11 1.77 4.52
CA GLY A 187 -14.92 1.46 3.35
C GLY A 187 -14.33 2.07 2.07
N HIS A 188 -15.04 1.91 0.95
CA HIS A 188 -14.67 2.48 -0.36
C HIS A 188 -13.25 2.15 -0.87
N LEU A 189 -12.61 1.12 -0.32
CA LEU A 189 -11.29 0.68 -0.74
C LEU A 189 -11.36 -0.14 -2.03
N HIS A 190 -10.26 -0.08 -2.79
CA HIS A 190 -9.98 -1.02 -3.86
C HIS A 190 -9.30 -2.27 -3.33
N TRP A 191 -9.57 -3.42 -3.95
CA TRP A 191 -9.09 -4.71 -3.49
C TRP A 191 -8.57 -5.57 -4.64
N GLY A 192 -7.55 -6.37 -4.34
CA GLY A 192 -7.05 -7.36 -5.27
C GLY A 192 -5.92 -8.21 -4.69
N ILE A 193 -5.62 -9.26 -5.44
CA ILE A 193 -4.50 -10.17 -5.23
C ILE A 193 -3.67 -10.15 -6.52
N PRO A 194 -2.73 -9.20 -6.67
CA PRO A 194 -1.81 -9.23 -7.79
C PRO A 194 -0.89 -10.44 -7.64
N LEU A 195 -0.66 -11.15 -8.74
CA LEU A 195 0.25 -12.29 -8.76
C LEU A 195 1.62 -11.83 -9.26
N ASN A 196 2.69 -12.25 -8.59
CA ASN A 196 4.03 -12.05 -9.13
C ASN A 196 4.41 -13.23 -10.03
N VAL A 197 4.54 -12.96 -11.33
CA VAL A 197 4.92 -13.92 -12.35
C VAL A 197 6.14 -13.38 -13.09
N ASN A 198 7.26 -14.11 -13.05
CA ASN A 198 8.50 -13.73 -13.74
C ASN A 198 8.99 -12.29 -13.40
N ASN A 199 8.88 -11.88 -12.13
CA ASN A 199 9.17 -10.52 -11.65
C ASN A 199 8.25 -9.42 -12.20
N HIS A 200 7.05 -9.78 -12.68
CA HIS A 200 6.01 -8.85 -13.10
C HIS A 200 4.73 -9.07 -12.30
N GLU A 201 4.06 -7.98 -11.92
CA GLU A 201 2.74 -8.04 -11.31
C GLU A 201 1.68 -8.28 -12.39
N VAL A 202 0.85 -9.29 -12.17
CA VAL A 202 -0.26 -9.68 -13.05
C VAL A 202 -1.58 -9.38 -12.34
N ALA A 203 -2.44 -8.66 -13.05
CA ALA A 203 -3.82 -8.40 -12.64
C ALA A 203 -4.75 -9.58 -12.97
N CYS A 204 -5.62 -9.95 -12.02
CA CYS A 204 -6.62 -11.01 -12.19
C CYS A 204 -8.06 -10.49 -12.40
N ALA A 205 -8.24 -9.32 -13.02
CA ALA A 205 -9.51 -8.57 -13.09
C ALA A 205 -10.72 -9.33 -13.68
N GLY A 206 -10.52 -10.42 -14.42
CA GLY A 206 -11.60 -11.27 -14.96
C GLY A 206 -11.85 -12.57 -14.20
N TYR A 207 -11.10 -12.84 -13.12
CA TYR A 207 -11.08 -14.13 -12.43
C TYR A 207 -11.70 -14.08 -11.04
N TYR A 208 -12.32 -12.96 -10.68
CA TYR A 208 -13.04 -12.81 -9.42
C TYR A 208 -14.53 -13.07 -9.57
N SER A 209 -15.12 -13.70 -8.56
CA SER A 209 -16.55 -14.01 -8.47
C SER A 209 -17.01 -14.15 -7.02
N GLY A 210 -18.26 -14.53 -6.77
CA GLY A 210 -18.74 -14.86 -5.42
C GLY A 210 -18.72 -13.70 -4.43
N PHE A 211 -18.94 -12.47 -4.91
CA PHE A 211 -18.79 -11.26 -4.12
C PHE A 211 -19.79 -11.15 -2.95
N SER A 212 -19.31 -10.65 -1.81
CA SER A 212 -20.17 -10.08 -0.77
C SER A 212 -20.98 -8.90 -1.30
N SER A 213 -22.11 -8.57 -0.66
CA SER A 213 -23.08 -7.58 -1.17
C SER A 213 -22.53 -6.17 -1.39
N THR A 214 -21.45 -5.79 -0.73
CA THR A 214 -20.80 -4.48 -0.88
C THR A 214 -19.53 -4.53 -1.72
N LEU A 215 -19.23 -5.64 -2.38
CA LEU A 215 -18.02 -5.77 -3.20
C LEU A 215 -18.42 -5.93 -4.66
N THR A 216 -17.81 -5.15 -5.54
CA THR A 216 -18.08 -5.23 -6.98
C THR A 216 -16.79 -5.26 -7.77
N ALA A 217 -16.80 -5.89 -8.94
CA ALA A 217 -15.69 -5.78 -9.88
C ALA A 217 -15.81 -4.47 -10.65
N VAL A 218 -14.71 -3.71 -10.73
CA VAL A 218 -14.61 -2.50 -11.54
C VAL A 218 -14.07 -2.91 -12.91
N SER A 219 -14.74 -2.47 -13.97
CA SER A 219 -14.29 -2.78 -15.33
C SER A 219 -12.91 -2.20 -15.60
N GLY A 220 -11.93 -3.06 -15.90
CA GLY A 220 -10.61 -2.63 -16.36
C GLY A 220 -10.68 -1.83 -17.66
N GLY A 221 -9.78 -0.86 -17.83
CA GLY A 221 -9.70 -0.02 -19.03
C GLY A 221 -9.35 1.45 -18.78
N GLY A 222 -9.33 1.89 -17.50
CA GLY A 222 -8.79 3.19 -17.13
C GLY A 222 -7.26 3.23 -17.22
N PRO A 223 -6.64 4.41 -17.42
CA PRO A 223 -5.19 4.58 -17.42
C PRO A 223 -4.55 4.36 -16.04
N ASP A 224 -5.37 4.20 -15.00
CA ASP A 224 -4.93 4.05 -13.63
C ASP A 224 -4.46 2.63 -13.35
N PHE A 225 -3.15 2.48 -13.20
CA PHE A 225 -2.48 1.21 -12.93
C PHE A 225 -2.96 0.55 -11.62
N ALA A 226 -3.33 1.35 -10.61
CA ALA A 226 -3.83 0.82 -9.34
C ALA A 226 -5.15 0.07 -9.53
N LEU A 227 -6.05 0.62 -10.35
CA LEU A 227 -7.33 0.00 -10.68
C LEU A 227 -7.18 -1.29 -11.49
N GLN A 228 -6.07 -1.45 -12.21
CA GLN A 228 -5.78 -2.68 -12.94
C GLN A 228 -5.35 -3.80 -12.00
N LEU A 229 -4.46 -3.52 -11.04
CA LEU A 229 -3.98 -4.52 -10.07
C LEU A 229 -5.00 -4.84 -8.96
N PHE A 230 -5.85 -3.87 -8.61
CA PHE A 230 -6.85 -3.97 -7.54
C PHE A 230 -8.28 -3.77 -8.09
N PRO A 231 -8.78 -4.74 -8.88
CA PRO A 231 -9.96 -4.57 -9.73
C PRO A 231 -11.29 -4.69 -8.98
N LEU A 232 -11.29 -4.83 -7.67
CA LEU A 232 -12.51 -4.89 -6.87
C LEU A 232 -12.71 -3.57 -6.12
N GLN A 233 -13.95 -3.13 -5.97
CA GLN A 233 -14.35 -1.94 -5.23
C GLN A 233 -15.31 -2.32 -4.11
N ASP A 234 -14.95 -1.97 -2.88
CA ASP A 234 -15.89 -1.94 -1.78
C ASP A 234 -16.81 -0.72 -1.91
N THR A 235 -18.11 -0.90 -1.72
CA THR A 235 -19.11 0.17 -1.82
C THR A 235 -19.70 0.55 -0.47
N ALA A 236 -19.26 -0.11 0.60
CA ALA A 236 -19.64 0.28 1.95
C ALA A 236 -18.94 1.57 2.37
N ASP A 237 -19.63 2.40 3.14
CA ASP A 237 -19.03 3.56 3.82
C ASP A 237 -18.08 3.13 4.94
N ASP A 238 -17.24 4.07 5.38
CA ASP A 238 -16.54 3.95 6.67
C ASP A 238 -17.54 3.70 7.80
N GLY A 239 -17.13 2.93 8.81
CA GLY A 239 -18.01 2.63 9.94
C GLY A 239 -17.25 2.17 11.19
N PRO A 240 -17.94 2.12 12.35
CA PRO A 240 -17.34 1.59 13.55
C PRO A 240 -16.93 0.12 13.36
N PRO A 241 -15.88 -0.36 14.05
CA PRO A 241 -15.43 -1.74 14.00
C PRO A 241 -16.55 -2.73 14.23
N ASP A 242 -16.79 -3.60 13.26
CA ASP A 242 -17.86 -4.61 13.33
C ASP A 242 -17.43 -5.90 12.62
N GLY A 243 -17.41 -7.00 13.38
CA GLY A 243 -17.00 -8.31 12.88
C GLY A 243 -17.89 -8.88 11.78
N SER A 244 -19.09 -8.32 11.56
CA SER A 244 -19.99 -8.67 10.46
C SER A 244 -19.71 -7.87 9.17
N ARG A 245 -18.93 -6.79 9.24
CA ARG A 245 -18.48 -5.99 8.09
C ARG A 245 -17.28 -6.64 7.42
N SER A 246 -17.44 -7.89 7.00
CA SER A 246 -16.45 -8.59 6.19
C SER A 246 -16.68 -8.35 4.69
N LEU A 247 -15.65 -8.65 3.90
CA LEU A 247 -15.73 -8.78 2.45
C LEU A 247 -15.49 -10.24 2.06
N SER A 248 -16.17 -10.71 1.02
CA SER A 248 -15.97 -12.07 0.50
C SER A 248 -15.87 -12.07 -1.01
N PHE A 249 -14.99 -12.91 -1.56
CA PHE A 249 -14.86 -13.16 -2.98
C PHE A 249 -14.17 -14.51 -3.23
N THR A 250 -14.32 -15.02 -4.45
CA THR A 250 -13.59 -16.18 -4.97
C THR A 250 -12.69 -15.74 -6.11
N LEU A 251 -11.43 -16.17 -6.09
CA LEU A 251 -10.46 -15.96 -7.16
C LEU A 251 -10.12 -17.28 -7.84
N ASP A 252 -10.29 -17.34 -9.16
CA ASP A 252 -9.77 -18.41 -10.02
C ASP A 252 -8.28 -18.20 -10.32
N LEU A 253 -7.43 -18.73 -9.44
CA LEU A 253 -5.98 -18.62 -9.53
C LEU A 253 -5.44 -19.37 -10.75
N GLY A 254 -5.94 -20.58 -11.02
CA GLY A 254 -5.49 -21.37 -12.17
C GLY A 254 -5.83 -20.69 -13.49
N GLY A 255 -7.04 -20.14 -13.61
CA GLY A 255 -7.47 -19.34 -14.75
C GLY A 255 -6.57 -18.12 -14.97
N CYS A 256 -6.30 -17.35 -13.90
CA CYS A 256 -5.45 -16.17 -13.97
C CYS A 256 -4.00 -16.50 -14.37
N LEU A 257 -3.40 -17.53 -13.76
CA LEU A 257 -2.03 -17.98 -14.07
C LEU A 257 -1.89 -18.45 -15.52
N ARG A 258 -2.85 -19.24 -16.01
CA ARG A 258 -2.82 -19.69 -17.42
C ARG A 258 -2.94 -18.55 -18.40
N ALA A 259 -3.75 -17.53 -18.10
CA ALA A 259 -3.83 -16.32 -18.92
C ALA A 259 -2.50 -15.52 -18.92
N ALA A 260 -1.73 -15.62 -17.83
CA ALA A 260 -0.38 -15.09 -17.75
C ALA A 260 0.70 -16.02 -18.38
N GLY A 261 0.30 -17.16 -18.98
CA GLY A 261 1.20 -18.12 -19.61
C GLY A 261 1.94 -19.04 -18.63
N VAL A 262 1.42 -19.21 -17.41
CA VAL A 262 2.01 -20.06 -16.37
C VAL A 262 1.15 -21.31 -16.16
N ASP A 263 1.79 -22.48 -16.07
CA ASP A 263 1.13 -23.71 -15.64
C ASP A 263 0.99 -23.69 -14.11
N PRO A 264 -0.23 -23.68 -13.55
CA PRO A 264 -0.43 -23.60 -12.11
C PRO A 264 0.01 -24.85 -11.35
N ALA A 265 0.11 -26.02 -11.98
CA ALA A 265 0.21 -27.30 -11.29
C ALA A 265 1.38 -27.37 -10.28
N GLY A 266 1.08 -27.65 -9.01
CA GLY A 266 2.06 -27.77 -7.93
C GLY A 266 2.82 -26.48 -7.55
N LEU A 267 2.48 -25.33 -8.14
CA LEU A 267 3.12 -24.06 -7.82
C LEU A 267 2.78 -23.60 -6.41
N THR A 268 3.79 -23.15 -5.68
CA THR A 268 3.59 -22.42 -4.42
C THR A 268 3.61 -20.92 -4.68
N LEU A 269 2.55 -20.24 -4.27
CA LEU A 269 2.30 -18.82 -4.52
C LEU A 269 2.22 -18.07 -3.20
N VAL A 270 2.62 -16.80 -3.23
CA VAL A 270 2.30 -15.84 -2.17
C VAL A 270 1.14 -14.99 -2.66
N LEU A 271 0.00 -15.10 -2.01
CA LEU A 271 -1.16 -14.27 -2.26
C LEU A 271 -1.04 -13.00 -1.41
N ASN A 272 -0.95 -11.86 -2.08
CA ASN A 272 -0.93 -10.55 -1.44
C ASN A 272 -2.35 -10.01 -1.40
N VAL A 273 -3.12 -10.36 -0.38
CA VAL A 273 -4.50 -9.85 -0.20
C VAL A 273 -4.41 -8.37 0.16
N THR A 274 -4.60 -7.52 -0.83
CA THR A 274 -4.26 -6.10 -0.76
C THR A 274 -5.52 -5.25 -0.76
N ALA A 275 -5.57 -4.30 0.16
CA ALA A 275 -6.50 -3.18 0.14
C ALA A 275 -5.73 -1.91 -0.25
N THR A 276 -6.33 -1.08 -1.10
CA THR A 276 -5.75 0.21 -1.49
C THR A 276 -6.75 1.34 -1.36
N GLY A 277 -6.25 2.51 -0.99
CA GLY A 277 -7.02 3.74 -1.02
C GLY A 277 -7.24 4.26 -2.44
N GLU A 278 -7.67 5.52 -2.53
CA GLU A 278 -7.79 6.26 -3.78
C GLU A 278 -6.44 6.39 -4.49
N SER A 279 -6.47 6.29 -5.81
CA SER A 279 -5.28 6.49 -6.63
C SER A 279 -4.88 7.95 -6.75
N ARG A 280 -3.58 8.22 -6.60
CA ARG A 280 -3.02 9.59 -6.63
C ARG A 280 -1.79 9.63 -7.54
N PRO A 281 -1.41 10.82 -8.03
CA PRO A 281 -0.09 11.01 -8.64
C PRO A 281 1.00 10.51 -7.67
N GLY A 282 1.78 9.53 -8.11
CA GLY A 282 2.84 8.91 -7.29
C GLY A 282 2.49 7.58 -6.61
N GLY A 283 1.24 7.12 -6.69
CA GLY A 283 0.84 5.79 -6.25
C GLY A 283 -0.40 5.79 -5.36
N VAL A 284 -0.57 4.71 -4.61
CA VAL A 284 -1.72 4.48 -3.73
C VAL A 284 -1.26 4.04 -2.37
N ASP A 285 -1.95 4.49 -1.33
CA ASP A 285 -1.81 3.88 -0.02
C ASP A 285 -2.29 2.44 -0.11
N ARG A 286 -1.50 1.49 0.38
CA ARG A 286 -1.83 0.07 0.35
C ARG A 286 -1.41 -0.65 1.60
N THR A 287 -2.18 -1.66 1.96
CA THR A 287 -1.88 -2.57 3.06
C THR A 287 -2.25 -3.99 2.60
N ALA A 288 -1.48 -4.98 3.02
CA ALA A 288 -1.65 -6.33 2.54
C ALA A 288 -1.45 -7.36 3.64
N GLN A 289 -2.18 -8.46 3.51
CA GLN A 289 -1.88 -9.70 4.18
C GLN A 289 -1.26 -10.69 3.21
N PHE A 290 -0.23 -11.40 3.66
CA PHE A 290 0.40 -12.48 2.91
C PHE A 290 -0.19 -13.82 3.29
N LEU A 291 -0.52 -14.62 2.28
CA LEU A 291 -1.00 -15.99 2.43
C LEU A 291 -0.28 -16.91 1.45
N HIS A 292 0.42 -17.93 1.93
CA HIS A 292 1.07 -18.93 1.08
C HIS A 292 0.13 -20.07 0.74
N VAL A 293 0.03 -20.41 -0.56
CA VAL A 293 -0.80 -21.52 -1.06
C VAL A 293 -0.02 -22.38 -2.04
N THR A 294 -0.35 -23.66 -2.13
CA THR A 294 0.20 -24.58 -3.14
C THR A 294 -0.95 -25.08 -4.01
N MET A 295 -0.85 -24.82 -5.32
CA MET A 295 -1.83 -25.23 -6.33
C MET A 295 -1.90 -26.78 -6.44
N PRO A 296 -3.07 -27.33 -6.83
CA PRO A 296 -3.25 -28.78 -7.00
C PRO A 296 -2.37 -29.38 -8.11
#